data_AF-A0A7Y3TJJ1-F1
#
_entry.id   AF-A0A7Y3TJJ1-F1
#
_cell.length_a   1.000
_cell.length_b   1.000
_cell.length_c   1.000
_cell.angle_alpha   90.00
_cell.angle_beta   90.00
_cell.angle_gamma   90.00
#
_symmetry.space_group_name_H-M   'P 1'
#
loop_
_entity.id
_entity.type
_entity.pdbx_description
1 polymer ?
#
loop_
_entity_poly.entity_id
_entity_poly.type
_entity_poly.pdbx_seq_one_letter_code
_entity_poly.pdbx_strand_id
1 'polypeptide(L)'
;MNVSVCKSDYTCSQLLTELEVGLLDYVEIQSTPSGYLEFRIGESAIAQWLTCLNQPIASLFVSADPHSSFLTAHSQPAKRSHLSLFSIQHAHARCCSLLRLATQQEMIRLNWLEDASQWQWAQPNPIPWLTGQQLRTCTVAERQLISQCFTVWDELPWQADTLAKNSQPLSLYPSRITILAQGLAQAFYATHQQCQIWGALENEGSDRLIAHLALILVTQKLLYGLLRIELGVVAPEEL
;
A
#
# COMPACT_ATOMS: atom_id res chain seq x y z
N MET A 1 12.34 42.39 11.59
CA MET A 1 13.40 42.00 10.64
C MET A 1 14.30 41.01 11.37
N ASN A 2 14.34 39.70 11.14
CA ASN A 2 13.56 38.77 10.33
C ASN A 2 13.40 37.50 11.17
N VAL A 3 12.16 37.02 11.33
CA VAL A 3 11.90 35.65 11.75
C VAL A 3 12.02 34.81 10.48
N SER A 4 13.06 33.99 10.39
CA SER A 4 13.16 32.96 9.36
C SER A 4 12.45 31.73 9.91
N VAL A 5 11.19 31.54 9.51
CA VAL A 5 10.50 30.26 9.63
C VAL A 5 10.86 29.46 8.38
N CYS A 6 11.77 28.50 8.51
CA CYS A 6 11.85 27.42 7.54
C CYS A 6 10.68 26.47 7.81
N LYS A 7 9.64 26.55 6.97
CA LYS A 7 8.66 25.47 6.82
C LYS A 7 9.39 24.29 6.19
N SER A 8 9.59 23.22 6.95
CA SER A 8 9.76 21.88 6.40
C SER A 8 8.60 21.04 6.91
N ASP A 9 7.93 20.37 6.00
CA ASP A 9 6.61 19.77 6.15
C ASP A 9 6.55 18.68 7.22
N TYR A 10 5.79 18.97 8.27
CA TYR A 10 5.37 18.03 9.31
C TYR A 10 3.97 17.51 8.95
N THR A 11 3.87 16.34 8.31
CA THR A 11 2.54 15.75 8.02
C THR A 11 2.42 14.26 8.34
N CYS A 12 3.51 13.47 8.31
CA CYS A 12 3.39 12.02 8.57
C CYS A 12 3.12 11.69 10.04
N SER A 13 3.82 12.32 10.98
CA SER A 13 3.69 12.04 12.41
C SER A 13 2.31 12.42 12.95
N GLN A 14 1.76 13.57 12.54
CA GLN A 14 0.42 14.01 12.95
C GLN A 14 -0.68 13.11 12.38
N LEU A 15 -0.56 12.63 11.13
CA LEU A 15 -1.54 11.72 10.54
C LEU A 15 -1.57 10.35 11.22
N LEU A 16 -0.41 9.81 11.64
CA LEU A 16 -0.34 8.56 12.39
C LEU A 16 -0.90 8.71 13.81
N THR A 17 -0.65 9.82 14.49
CA THR A 17 -1.22 10.08 15.83
C THR A 17 -2.73 10.34 15.77
N GLU A 18 -3.24 10.99 14.72
CA GLU A 18 -4.69 11.15 14.49
C GLU A 18 -5.36 9.84 14.09
N LEU A 19 -4.64 8.95 13.37
CA LEU A 19 -5.06 7.57 13.10
C LEU A 19 -5.31 6.80 14.40
N GLU A 20 -4.39 6.88 15.36
CA GLU A 20 -4.44 6.10 16.61
C GLU A 20 -5.67 6.42 17.47
N VAL A 21 -6.16 7.66 17.45
CA VAL A 21 -7.31 8.07 18.28
C VAL A 21 -8.64 7.72 17.63
N GLY A 22 -8.77 7.84 16.30
CA GLY A 22 -10.01 7.57 15.58
C GLY A 22 -10.26 6.09 15.21
N LEU A 23 -9.20 5.28 15.05
CA LEU A 23 -9.36 3.85 14.69
C LEU A 23 -9.97 3.03 15.82
N LEU A 24 -9.66 3.39 17.08
CA LEU A 24 -10.16 2.68 18.26
C LEU A 24 -11.69 2.75 18.38
N ASP A 25 -12.32 3.81 17.86
CA ASP A 25 -13.78 3.95 17.80
C ASP A 25 -14.44 2.92 16.88
N TYR A 26 -13.64 2.22 16.04
CA TYR A 26 -14.09 1.21 15.08
C TYR A 26 -13.57 -0.20 15.39
N VAL A 27 -12.98 -0.41 16.57
CA VAL A 27 -12.53 -1.74 17.03
C VAL A 27 -13.54 -2.32 18.01
N GLU A 28 -14.22 -3.39 17.61
CA GLU A 28 -15.06 -4.17 18.50
C GLU A 28 -14.20 -5.17 19.28
N ILE A 29 -14.23 -5.11 20.62
CA ILE A 29 -13.49 -6.02 21.49
C ILE A 29 -14.48 -7.02 22.11
N GLN A 30 -14.22 -8.31 21.93
CA GLN A 30 -15.04 -9.38 22.50
C GLN A 30 -14.15 -10.39 23.23
N SER A 31 -14.62 -10.89 24.37
CA SER A 31 -13.95 -11.99 25.07
C SER A 31 -14.52 -13.33 24.60
N THR A 32 -13.67 -14.24 24.16
CA THR A 32 -14.09 -15.61 23.85
C THR A 32 -14.36 -16.40 25.14
N PRO A 33 -15.22 -17.43 25.11
CA PRO A 33 -15.44 -18.31 26.25
C PRO A 33 -14.17 -19.01 26.76
N SER A 34 -13.14 -19.11 25.91
CA SER A 34 -11.82 -19.65 26.22
C SER A 34 -10.87 -18.63 26.87
N GLY A 35 -11.30 -17.39 27.08
CA GLY A 35 -10.52 -16.34 27.75
C GLY A 35 -9.59 -15.54 26.83
N TYR A 36 -9.74 -15.65 25.50
CA TYR A 36 -9.01 -14.80 24.56
C TYR A 36 -9.77 -13.49 24.33
N LEU A 37 -9.03 -12.43 23.97
CA LEU A 37 -9.62 -11.20 23.47
C LEU A 37 -9.58 -11.24 21.93
N GLU A 38 -10.74 -11.14 21.32
CA GLU A 38 -10.92 -10.98 19.90
C GLU A 38 -11.14 -9.50 19.60
N PHE A 39 -10.33 -8.97 18.69
CA PHE A 39 -10.42 -7.60 18.19
C PHE A 39 -10.94 -7.67 16.76
N ARG A 40 -12.11 -7.08 16.51
CA ARG A 40 -12.71 -6.99 15.17
C ARG A 40 -12.59 -5.55 14.70
N ILE A 41 -11.86 -5.36 13.60
CA ILE A 41 -11.72 -4.07 12.94
C ILE A 41 -12.92 -3.89 12.00
N GLY A 42 -13.67 -2.81 12.21
CA GLY A 42 -14.81 -2.45 11.37
C GLY A 42 -14.40 -2.06 9.95
N GLU A 43 -15.32 -2.23 9.01
CA GLU A 43 -15.13 -1.88 7.58
C GLU A 43 -14.77 -0.38 7.40
N SER A 44 -15.27 0.50 8.27
CA SER A 44 -14.91 1.93 8.30
C SER A 44 -13.44 2.17 8.67
N ALA A 45 -12.90 1.41 9.63
CA ALA A 45 -11.48 1.50 9.98
C ALA A 45 -10.59 1.03 8.83
N ILE A 46 -11.00 -0.04 8.13
CA ILE A 46 -10.30 -0.51 6.93
C ILE A 46 -10.33 0.57 5.83
N ALA A 47 -11.48 1.20 5.59
CA ALA A 47 -11.62 2.27 4.61
C ALA A 47 -10.72 3.48 4.95
N GLN A 48 -10.65 3.85 6.23
CA GLN A 48 -9.79 4.94 6.69
C GLN A 48 -8.31 4.59 6.51
N TRP A 49 -7.89 3.39 6.93
CA TRP A 49 -6.52 2.90 6.73
C TRP A 49 -6.13 2.88 5.25
N LEU A 50 -6.99 2.37 4.36
CA LEU A 50 -6.77 2.40 2.90
C LEU A 50 -6.65 3.82 2.36
N THR A 51 -7.43 4.78 2.88
CA THR A 51 -7.35 6.19 2.48
C THR A 51 -5.99 6.79 2.83
N CYS A 52 -5.44 6.44 4.00
CA CYS A 52 -4.13 6.91 4.43
C CYS A 52 -3.01 6.34 3.55
N LEU A 53 -3.11 5.08 3.11
CA LEU A 53 -2.14 4.49 2.16
C LEU A 53 -2.17 5.10 0.76
N ASN A 54 -3.20 5.87 0.42
CA ASN A 54 -3.27 6.60 -0.85
C ASN A 54 -2.47 7.92 -0.83
N GLN A 55 -1.85 8.29 0.31
CA GLN A 55 -0.89 9.40 0.43
C GLN A 55 0.51 9.05 -0.12
N PRO A 56 1.40 10.03 -0.42
CA PRO A 56 2.66 9.79 -1.14
C PRO A 56 3.58 8.74 -0.49
N ILE A 57 4.31 7.93 -1.27
CA ILE A 57 5.23 6.87 -0.79
C ILE A 57 6.28 7.38 0.18
N ALA A 58 6.76 8.62 0.01
CA ALA A 58 7.72 9.25 0.91
C ALA A 58 7.20 9.38 2.36
N SER A 59 5.87 9.39 2.54
CA SER A 59 5.25 9.32 3.87
C SER A 59 5.17 7.91 4.43
N LEU A 60 5.21 6.88 3.57
CA LEU A 60 5.06 5.48 4.00
C LEU A 60 6.42 4.89 4.38
N PHE A 61 7.43 5.02 3.53
CA PHE A 61 8.72 4.36 3.73
C PHE A 61 9.80 5.33 4.23
N VAL A 62 10.70 4.84 5.08
CA VAL A 62 11.93 5.56 5.40
C VAL A 62 12.75 5.65 4.12
N SER A 63 12.94 6.86 3.59
CA SER A 63 13.96 7.11 2.58
C SER A 63 15.30 6.67 3.17
N ALA A 64 15.82 5.52 2.74
CA ALA A 64 17.25 5.31 2.76
C ALA A 64 17.84 6.46 1.94
N ASP A 65 18.66 7.29 2.58
CA ASP A 65 19.36 8.39 1.93
C ASP A 65 19.95 7.86 0.60
N PRO A 66 19.69 8.49 -0.57
CA PRO A 66 20.23 8.02 -1.85
C PRO A 66 21.77 7.97 -1.85
N HIS A 67 22.43 8.59 -0.86
CA HIS A 67 23.86 8.50 -0.59
C HIS A 67 24.26 7.56 0.55
N SER A 68 23.31 7.05 1.35
CA SER A 68 23.56 5.90 2.22
C SER A 68 23.42 4.63 1.39
N SER A 69 24.41 4.41 0.53
CA SER A 69 24.80 3.09 0.12
C SER A 69 25.19 2.31 1.38
N PHE A 70 24.20 1.76 2.08
CA PHE A 70 24.36 0.45 2.69
C PHE A 70 24.54 -0.54 1.55
N LEU A 71 25.72 -0.48 0.94
CA LEU A 71 26.37 -1.62 0.35
C LEU A 71 26.53 -2.65 1.47
N THR A 72 25.45 -3.37 1.77
CA THR A 72 25.61 -4.74 2.25
C THR A 72 26.10 -5.54 1.04
N ALA A 73 27.40 -5.41 0.79
CA ALA A 73 28.20 -6.21 -0.12
C ALA A 73 28.27 -7.71 0.28
N HIS A 74 27.31 -8.19 1.06
CA HIS A 74 27.23 -9.55 1.56
C HIS A 74 25.79 -10.06 1.54
N SER A 75 25.16 -10.05 0.37
CA SER A 75 24.29 -11.16 0.03
C SER A 75 24.70 -11.64 -1.34
N GLN A 76 25.30 -12.83 -1.38
CA GLN A 76 25.36 -13.62 -2.60
C GLN A 76 23.98 -13.54 -3.26
N PRO A 77 23.87 -13.52 -4.60
CA PRO A 77 22.59 -13.73 -5.24
C PRO A 77 22.14 -15.12 -4.79
N ALA A 78 21.33 -15.19 -3.74
CA ALA A 78 20.45 -16.30 -3.52
C ALA A 78 19.85 -16.55 -4.91
N LYS A 79 19.82 -17.81 -5.36
CA LYS A 79 19.07 -18.23 -6.54
C LYS A 79 17.59 -17.82 -6.34
N ARG A 80 17.30 -16.54 -6.43
CA ARG A 80 15.98 -15.95 -6.52
C ARG A 80 15.51 -16.50 -7.86
N SER A 81 14.41 -17.22 -7.87
CA SER A 81 13.86 -17.67 -9.13
C SER A 81 13.57 -16.40 -9.94
N HIS A 82 14.27 -16.21 -11.06
CA HIS A 82 14.04 -15.05 -11.94
C HIS A 82 12.55 -14.90 -12.29
N LEU A 83 11.81 -16.01 -12.29
CA LEU A 83 10.37 -16.09 -12.46
C LEU A 83 9.58 -15.38 -11.35
N SER A 84 9.96 -15.48 -10.07
CA SER A 84 9.24 -14.80 -9.00
C SER A 84 9.45 -13.29 -9.06
N LEU A 85 10.69 -12.85 -9.31
CA LEU A 85 11.01 -11.44 -9.44
C LEU A 85 10.28 -10.80 -10.61
N PHE A 86 10.30 -11.44 -11.78
CA PHE A 86 9.58 -10.97 -12.96
C PHE A 86 8.08 -10.87 -12.70
N SER A 87 7.47 -11.85 -12.02
CA SER A 87 6.05 -11.82 -11.69
C SER A 87 5.68 -10.64 -10.79
N ILE A 88 6.52 -10.32 -9.82
CA ILE A 88 6.34 -9.18 -8.91
C ILE A 88 6.48 -7.86 -9.68
N GLN A 89 7.52 -7.73 -10.51
CA GLN A 89 7.74 -6.54 -11.35
C GLN A 89 6.59 -6.33 -12.34
N HIS A 90 6.12 -7.41 -12.98
CA HIS A 90 4.99 -7.37 -13.88
C HIS A 90 3.70 -6.97 -13.17
N ALA A 91 3.47 -7.42 -11.93
CA ALA A 91 2.32 -6.98 -11.15
C ALA A 91 2.37 -5.47 -10.90
N HIS A 92 3.54 -4.94 -10.50
CA HIS A 92 3.76 -3.50 -10.33
C HIS A 92 3.51 -2.71 -11.62
N ALA A 93 4.14 -3.11 -12.74
CA ALA A 93 3.97 -2.46 -14.05
C ALA A 93 2.51 -2.50 -14.53
N ARG A 94 1.80 -3.60 -14.24
CA ARG A 94 0.38 -3.74 -14.56
C ARG A 94 -0.46 -2.76 -13.74
N CYS A 95 -0.24 -2.64 -12.43
CA CYS A 95 -0.91 -1.62 -11.62
C CYS A 95 -0.67 -0.21 -12.20
N CYS A 96 0.58 0.09 -12.57
CA CYS A 96 0.94 1.38 -13.17
C CYS A 96 0.16 1.65 -14.47
N SER A 97 0.04 0.65 -15.32
CA SER A 97 -0.69 0.75 -16.58
C SER A 97 -2.20 0.96 -16.36
N LEU A 98 -2.80 0.25 -15.41
CA LEU A 98 -4.23 0.35 -15.08
C LEU A 98 -4.60 1.74 -14.56
N LEU A 99 -3.77 2.28 -13.66
CA LEU A 99 -3.96 3.60 -13.07
C LEU A 99 -3.78 4.72 -14.09
N ARG A 100 -2.80 4.59 -14.99
CA ARG A 100 -2.62 5.53 -16.11
C ARG A 100 -3.80 5.50 -17.06
N LEU A 101 -4.30 4.32 -17.41
CA LEU A 101 -5.48 4.18 -18.26
C LEU A 101 -6.72 4.82 -17.61
N ALA A 102 -6.95 4.59 -16.32
CA ALA A 102 -8.07 5.20 -15.58
C ALA A 102 -7.94 6.74 -15.49
N THR A 103 -6.72 7.26 -15.36
CA THR A 103 -6.46 8.70 -15.37
C THR A 103 -6.69 9.30 -16.76
N GLN A 104 -6.24 8.62 -17.83
CA GLN A 104 -6.46 9.03 -19.22
C GLN A 104 -7.95 9.04 -19.60
N GLN A 105 -8.73 8.15 -19.00
CA GLN A 105 -10.19 8.10 -19.17
C GLN A 105 -10.94 9.01 -18.18
N GLU A 106 -10.24 9.86 -17.44
CA GLU A 106 -10.79 10.83 -16.48
C GLU A 106 -11.64 10.20 -15.36
N MET A 107 -11.49 8.89 -15.11
CA MET A 107 -12.21 8.20 -14.03
C MET A 107 -11.67 8.61 -12.65
N ILE A 108 -10.36 8.86 -12.59
CA ILE A 108 -9.64 9.27 -11.38
C ILE A 108 -8.66 10.37 -11.75
N ARG A 109 -8.17 11.11 -10.74
CA ARG A 109 -7.01 11.98 -10.90
C ARG A 109 -5.96 11.62 -9.86
N LEU A 110 -4.72 11.52 -10.32
CA LEU A 110 -3.53 11.33 -9.50
C LEU A 110 -2.66 12.58 -9.58
N ASN A 111 -2.02 12.96 -8.47
CA ASN A 111 -0.95 13.97 -8.48
C ASN A 111 0.39 13.31 -8.87
N TRP A 112 1.35 14.13 -9.32
CA TRP A 112 2.73 13.72 -9.62
C TRP A 112 2.82 12.65 -10.72
N LEU A 113 2.07 12.83 -11.80
CA LEU A 113 1.98 11.87 -12.90
C LEU A 113 3.32 11.56 -13.58
N GLU A 114 4.35 12.41 -13.41
CA GLU A 114 5.68 12.19 -13.98
C GLU A 114 6.47 11.06 -13.30
N ASP A 115 6.13 10.69 -12.06
CA ASP A 115 6.85 9.68 -11.28
C ASP A 115 5.87 8.74 -10.57
N ALA A 116 5.80 7.48 -11.01
CA ALA A 116 4.90 6.48 -10.42
C ALA A 116 5.19 6.18 -8.95
N SER A 117 6.38 6.50 -8.45
CA SER A 117 6.70 6.41 -7.03
C SER A 117 6.03 7.49 -6.19
N GLN A 118 5.62 8.60 -6.79
CA GLN A 118 5.03 9.74 -6.07
C GLN A 118 3.53 9.85 -6.24
N TRP A 119 2.90 8.94 -6.98
CA TRP A 119 1.47 9.00 -7.26
C TRP A 119 0.65 9.09 -5.97
N GLN A 120 -0.23 10.07 -5.95
CA GLN A 120 -1.12 10.34 -4.83
C GLN A 120 -2.53 10.48 -5.37
N TRP A 121 -3.50 9.87 -4.67
CA TRP A 121 -4.88 10.01 -5.04
C TRP A 121 -5.37 11.45 -4.85
N ALA A 122 -5.91 12.06 -5.90
CA ALA A 122 -6.38 13.44 -5.88
C ALA A 122 -7.91 13.54 -6.02
N GLN A 123 -8.51 12.81 -6.95
CA GLN A 123 -9.97 12.78 -7.17
C GLN A 123 -10.46 11.39 -7.60
N PRO A 124 -11.71 11.04 -7.24
CA PRO A 124 -12.62 11.76 -6.35
C PRO A 124 -12.17 11.78 -4.87
N ASN A 125 -12.50 12.84 -4.14
CA ASN A 125 -12.22 13.00 -2.72
C ASN A 125 -13.51 13.37 -1.96
N PRO A 126 -14.02 12.55 -1.02
CA PRO A 126 -13.43 11.31 -0.51
C PRO A 126 -13.51 10.15 -1.51
N ILE A 127 -12.62 9.16 -1.34
CA ILE A 127 -12.70 7.90 -2.08
C ILE A 127 -13.96 7.14 -1.60
N PRO A 128 -14.83 6.68 -2.50
CA PRO A 128 -16.09 6.03 -2.15
C PRO A 128 -15.88 4.57 -1.69
N TRP A 129 -15.10 4.36 -0.62
CA TRP A 129 -14.80 3.02 -0.10
C TRP A 129 -16.02 2.27 0.41
N LEU A 130 -17.04 2.98 0.90
CA LEU A 130 -18.18 2.40 1.60
C LEU A 130 -19.48 2.58 0.81
N THR A 131 -20.35 1.57 0.87
CA THR A 131 -21.79 1.70 0.60
C THR A 131 -22.51 1.51 1.93
N GLY A 132 -22.89 2.61 2.58
CA GLY A 132 -23.38 2.57 3.97
C GLY A 132 -22.27 2.18 4.94
N GLN A 133 -22.34 0.98 5.53
CA GLN A 133 -21.36 0.46 6.50
C GLN A 133 -20.48 -0.69 5.95
N GLN A 134 -20.61 -1.03 4.66
CA GLN A 134 -19.85 -2.13 4.04
C GLN A 134 -18.86 -1.58 3.02
N LEU A 135 -17.65 -2.15 2.95
CA LEU A 135 -16.72 -1.84 1.87
C LEU A 135 -17.32 -2.21 0.51
N ARG A 136 -17.15 -1.35 -0.48
CA ARG A 136 -17.57 -1.60 -1.88
C ARG A 136 -16.74 -2.69 -2.55
N THR A 137 -15.52 -2.90 -2.08
CA THR A 137 -14.63 -3.99 -2.47
C THR A 137 -15.10 -5.28 -1.79
N CYS A 138 -16.12 -5.91 -2.36
CA CYS A 138 -16.83 -7.03 -1.75
C CYS A 138 -16.33 -8.41 -2.18
N THR A 139 -15.54 -8.51 -3.25
CA THR A 139 -15.15 -9.83 -3.77
C THR A 139 -14.18 -10.52 -2.82
N VAL A 140 -14.19 -11.86 -2.84
CA VAL A 140 -13.28 -12.65 -2.01
C VAL A 140 -11.81 -12.32 -2.37
N ALA A 141 -11.51 -12.09 -3.66
CA ALA A 141 -10.16 -11.70 -4.07
C ALA A 141 -9.77 -10.30 -3.58
N GLU A 142 -10.66 -9.31 -3.64
CA GLU A 142 -10.36 -7.97 -3.09
C GLU A 142 -10.12 -8.02 -1.58
N ARG A 143 -10.91 -8.80 -0.83
CA ARG A 143 -10.69 -9.00 0.60
C ARG A 143 -9.35 -9.69 0.89
N GLN A 144 -8.98 -10.68 0.08
CA GLN A 144 -7.66 -11.30 0.15
C GLN A 144 -6.54 -10.31 -0.15
N LEU A 145 -6.72 -9.43 -1.14
CA LEU A 145 -5.75 -8.38 -1.47
C LEU A 145 -5.59 -7.38 -0.33
N ILE A 146 -6.69 -6.91 0.28
CA ILE A 146 -6.65 -6.05 1.46
C ILE A 146 -5.91 -6.74 2.61
N SER A 147 -6.20 -8.01 2.87
CA SER A 147 -5.51 -8.80 3.90
C SER A 147 -4.00 -8.93 3.61
N GLN A 148 -3.60 -9.11 2.35
CA GLN A 148 -2.18 -9.10 1.97
C GLN A 148 -1.55 -7.72 2.14
N CYS A 149 -2.26 -6.64 1.84
CA CYS A 149 -1.78 -5.28 2.11
C CYS A 149 -1.52 -5.08 3.62
N PHE A 150 -2.43 -5.54 4.49
CA PHE A 150 -2.20 -5.53 5.95
C PHE A 150 -1.00 -6.38 6.35
N THR A 151 -0.87 -7.59 5.81
CA THR A 151 0.27 -8.48 6.13
C THR A 151 1.61 -7.83 5.76
N VAL A 152 1.69 -7.19 4.59
CA VAL A 152 2.87 -6.42 4.18
C VAL A 152 3.10 -5.23 5.11
N TRP A 153 2.02 -4.55 5.51
CA TRP A 153 2.08 -3.42 6.43
C TRP A 153 2.48 -3.81 7.86
N ASP A 154 2.11 -4.98 8.35
CA ASP A 154 2.47 -5.38 9.72
C ASP A 154 3.90 -5.92 9.80
N GLU A 155 4.39 -6.53 8.71
CA GLU A 155 5.72 -7.15 8.71
C GLU A 155 6.85 -6.17 8.34
N LEU A 156 6.61 -5.18 7.48
CA LEU A 156 7.66 -4.26 7.09
C LEU A 156 8.00 -3.29 8.23
N PRO A 157 9.30 -2.97 8.43
CA PRO A 157 9.71 -1.95 9.38
C PRO A 157 9.39 -0.56 8.82
N TRP A 158 8.13 -0.13 8.92
CA TRP A 158 7.71 1.24 8.64
C TRP A 158 8.34 2.20 9.64
N GLN A 159 8.46 3.48 9.27
CA GLN A 159 9.05 4.57 10.06
C GLN A 159 8.99 4.34 11.58
N ALA A 160 10.07 3.78 12.12
CA ALA A 160 10.21 3.58 13.55
C ALA A 160 10.88 4.83 14.15
N ASP A 161 10.16 5.95 14.16
CA ASP A 161 10.51 7.08 15.05
C ASP A 161 10.33 6.69 16.54
N THR A 162 9.72 5.53 16.81
CA THR A 162 9.44 5.00 18.16
C THR A 162 10.37 3.87 18.59
N LEU A 163 11.18 3.29 17.70
CA LEU A 163 12.24 2.38 18.16
C LEU A 163 13.37 3.24 18.70
N ALA A 164 13.63 3.11 20.01
CA ALA A 164 14.79 3.71 20.66
C ALA A 164 16.01 3.58 19.75
N LYS A 165 16.84 4.63 19.64
CA LYS A 165 18.01 4.76 18.75
C LYS A 165 19.03 3.60 18.77
N ASN A 166 18.80 2.58 19.62
CA ASN A 166 19.63 1.40 19.83
C ASN A 166 18.96 0.09 19.37
N SER A 167 17.71 0.11 18.88
CA SER A 167 17.05 -1.06 18.30
C SER A 167 17.57 -1.24 16.88
N GLN A 168 18.32 -2.32 16.63
CA GLN A 168 18.64 -2.71 15.26
C GLN A 168 17.32 -2.85 14.49
N PRO A 169 17.19 -2.28 13.27
CA PRO A 169 16.04 -2.56 12.44
C PRO A 169 15.96 -4.07 12.30
N LEU A 170 14.79 -4.64 12.60
CA LEU A 170 14.55 -6.06 12.45
C LEU A 170 14.59 -6.35 10.93
N SER A 171 15.79 -6.53 10.39
CA SER A 171 15.98 -6.81 8.97
C SER A 171 15.30 -8.14 8.71
N LEU A 172 14.12 -8.09 8.11
CA LEU A 172 13.46 -9.27 7.58
C LEU A 172 14.45 -9.96 6.64
N TYR A 173 14.51 -11.29 6.72
CA TYR A 173 15.34 -12.05 5.80
C TYR A 173 14.85 -11.79 4.36
N PRO A 174 15.74 -11.62 3.35
CA PRO A 174 15.35 -11.36 1.96
C PRO A 174 14.36 -12.37 1.37
N SER A 175 14.37 -13.61 1.89
CA SER A 175 13.39 -14.64 1.55
C SER A 175 11.97 -14.29 1.99
N ARG A 176 11.79 -13.69 3.18
CA ARG A 176 10.47 -13.30 3.70
C ARG A 176 9.90 -12.12 2.92
N ILE A 177 10.71 -11.11 2.62
CA ILE A 177 10.32 -9.99 1.75
C ILE A 177 9.86 -10.48 0.38
N THR A 178 10.58 -11.45 -0.20
CA THR A 178 10.19 -12.05 -1.48
C THR A 178 8.85 -12.78 -1.39
N ILE A 179 8.60 -13.51 -0.29
CA ILE A 179 7.32 -14.19 -0.04
C ILE A 179 6.18 -13.17 0.08
N LEU A 180 6.39 -12.09 0.82
CA LEU A 180 5.41 -11.01 0.97
C LEU A 180 5.08 -10.35 -0.38
N ALA A 181 6.10 -9.99 -1.14
CA ALA A 181 5.94 -9.41 -2.48
C ALA A 181 5.24 -10.35 -3.45
N GLN A 182 5.57 -11.65 -3.40
CA GLN A 182 4.93 -12.66 -4.23
C GLN A 182 3.48 -12.89 -3.82
N GLY A 183 3.18 -12.93 -2.53
CA GLY A 183 1.82 -13.06 -2.00
C GLY A 183 0.94 -11.87 -2.43
N LEU A 184 1.47 -10.65 -2.30
CA LEU A 184 0.79 -9.43 -2.74
C LEU A 184 0.55 -9.44 -4.27
N ALA A 185 1.56 -9.79 -5.07
CA ALA A 185 1.42 -9.91 -6.52
C ALA A 185 0.36 -10.97 -6.93
N GLN A 186 0.33 -12.12 -6.25
CA GLN A 186 -0.65 -13.17 -6.51
C GLN A 186 -2.09 -12.73 -6.16
N ALA A 187 -2.27 -12.08 -5.02
CA ALA A 187 -3.57 -11.53 -4.63
C ALA A 187 -4.04 -10.45 -5.62
N PHE A 188 -3.13 -9.61 -6.11
CA PHE A 188 -3.42 -8.66 -7.18
C PHE A 188 -3.91 -9.37 -8.45
N TYR A 189 -3.19 -10.39 -8.94
CA TYR A 189 -3.62 -11.10 -10.15
C TYR A 189 -4.97 -11.78 -9.99
N ALA A 190 -5.25 -12.39 -8.83
CA ALA A 190 -6.55 -13.00 -8.54
C ALA A 190 -7.67 -11.96 -8.62
N THR A 191 -7.41 -10.76 -8.07
CA THR A 191 -8.35 -9.64 -8.10
C THR A 191 -8.54 -9.12 -9.54
N HIS A 192 -7.45 -8.90 -10.27
CA HIS A 192 -7.46 -8.41 -11.65
C HIS A 192 -8.14 -9.39 -12.64
N GLN A 193 -8.07 -10.70 -12.39
CA GLN A 193 -8.77 -11.70 -13.19
C GLN A 193 -10.29 -11.70 -12.94
N GLN A 194 -10.71 -11.46 -11.69
CA GLN A 194 -12.12 -11.43 -11.31
C GLN A 194 -12.79 -10.09 -11.65
N CYS A 195 -12.05 -9.00 -11.56
CA CYS A 195 -12.50 -7.67 -11.92
C CYS A 195 -12.06 -7.38 -13.36
N GLN A 196 -12.94 -7.63 -14.34
CA GLN A 196 -12.74 -7.06 -15.67
C GLN A 196 -13.03 -5.56 -15.61
N ILE A 197 -12.02 -4.79 -15.19
CA ILE A 197 -12.09 -3.37 -14.86
C ILE A 197 -12.82 -2.55 -15.94
N TRP A 198 -12.77 -2.95 -17.22
CA TRP A 198 -13.46 -2.30 -18.35
C TRP A 198 -14.70 -3.03 -18.91
N GLY A 199 -14.89 -4.31 -18.59
CA GLY A 199 -16.04 -5.10 -19.10
C GLY A 199 -17.27 -5.02 -18.20
N ALA A 200 -17.09 -4.76 -16.90
CA ALA A 200 -18.16 -4.65 -15.91
C ALA A 200 -18.66 -3.20 -15.69
N LEU A 201 -18.03 -2.23 -16.36
CA LEU A 201 -18.21 -0.77 -16.17
C LEU A 201 -19.64 -0.28 -16.41
N GLU A 202 -20.38 -0.99 -17.28
CA GLU A 202 -21.72 -0.57 -17.67
C GLU A 202 -22.80 -0.95 -16.63
N ASN A 203 -22.51 -1.88 -15.71
CA ASN A 203 -23.55 -2.50 -14.87
C ASN A 203 -23.38 -2.31 -13.34
N GLU A 204 -22.16 -2.13 -12.81
CA GLU A 204 -21.92 -2.19 -11.34
C GLU A 204 -21.63 -0.84 -10.63
N GLY A 205 -21.74 0.28 -11.35
CA GLY A 205 -21.66 1.62 -10.76
C GLY A 205 -20.24 2.18 -10.60
N SER A 206 -20.07 3.44 -11.01
CA SER A 206 -18.78 4.16 -11.06
C SER A 206 -18.00 4.12 -9.74
N ASP A 207 -18.70 4.24 -8.60
CA ASP A 207 -18.07 4.27 -7.27
C ASP A 207 -17.29 2.99 -6.91
N ARG A 208 -17.79 1.80 -7.28
CA ARG A 208 -17.12 0.54 -6.96
C ARG A 208 -15.81 0.42 -7.74
N LEU A 209 -15.83 0.82 -9.00
CA LEU A 209 -14.64 0.88 -9.83
C LEU A 209 -13.60 1.84 -9.26
N ILE A 210 -14.04 3.02 -8.82
CA ILE A 210 -13.17 4.01 -8.18
C ILE A 210 -12.50 3.42 -6.93
N ALA A 211 -13.27 2.76 -6.04
CA ALA A 211 -12.71 2.09 -4.86
C ALA A 211 -11.71 0.99 -5.23
N HIS A 212 -12.00 0.22 -6.28
CA HIS A 212 -11.10 -0.80 -6.80
C HIS A 212 -9.78 -0.19 -7.33
N LEU A 213 -9.85 0.90 -8.09
CA LEU A 213 -8.66 1.63 -8.58
C LEU A 213 -7.84 2.20 -7.42
N ALA A 214 -8.49 2.71 -6.38
CA ALA A 214 -7.80 3.15 -5.18
C ALA A 214 -7.09 1.98 -4.46
N LEU A 215 -7.66 0.78 -4.45
CA LEU A 215 -7.00 -0.41 -3.91
C LEU A 215 -5.78 -0.80 -4.77
N ILE A 216 -5.88 -0.70 -6.10
CA ILE A 216 -4.75 -0.92 -7.02
C ILE A 216 -3.61 0.08 -6.73
N LEU A 217 -3.93 1.35 -6.44
CA LEU A 217 -2.91 2.34 -6.06
C LEU A 217 -2.19 1.95 -4.76
N VAL A 218 -2.92 1.51 -3.73
CA VAL A 218 -2.31 0.98 -2.51
C VAL A 218 -1.38 -0.20 -2.81
N THR A 219 -1.84 -1.16 -3.60
CA THR A 219 -1.03 -2.33 -4.00
C THR A 219 0.22 -1.92 -4.78
N GLN A 220 0.10 -0.98 -5.72
CA GLN A 220 1.24 -0.46 -6.48
C GLN A 220 2.31 0.11 -5.56
N LYS A 221 1.92 0.90 -4.56
CA LYS A 221 2.86 1.52 -3.60
C LYS A 221 3.58 0.50 -2.75
N LEU A 222 2.86 -0.49 -2.24
CA LEU A 222 3.45 -1.56 -1.44
C LEU A 222 4.43 -2.40 -2.27
N LEU A 223 4.07 -2.74 -3.52
CA LEU A 223 4.98 -3.45 -4.44
C LEU A 223 6.20 -2.60 -4.79
N TYR A 224 6.04 -1.29 -4.99
CA TYR A 224 7.15 -0.38 -5.24
C TYR A 224 8.15 -0.39 -4.08
N GLY A 225 7.66 -0.24 -2.84
CA GLY A 225 8.51 -0.28 -1.65
C GLY A 225 9.22 -1.62 -1.47
N LEU A 226 8.50 -2.74 -1.61
CA LEU A 226 9.10 -4.09 -1.55
C LEU A 226 10.18 -4.30 -2.62
N LEU A 227 9.97 -3.82 -3.85
CA LEU A 227 10.94 -3.96 -4.94
C LEU A 227 12.17 -3.05 -4.73
N ARG A 228 11.96 -1.75 -4.49
CA ARG A 228 13.03 -0.75 -4.51
C ARG A 228 13.76 -0.64 -3.20
N ILE A 229 13.04 -0.65 -2.08
CA ILE A 229 13.58 -0.36 -0.76
C ILE A 229 14.10 -1.65 -0.13
N GLU A 230 13.31 -2.72 -0.18
CA GLU A 230 13.63 -3.96 0.51
C GLU A 230 14.45 -4.95 -0.35
N LEU A 231 14.10 -5.11 -1.63
CA LEU A 231 14.80 -6.04 -2.52
C LEU A 231 15.94 -5.41 -3.33
N GLY A 232 16.03 -4.07 -3.35
CA GLY A 232 17.04 -3.30 -4.08
C GLY A 232 16.97 -3.46 -5.60
N VAL A 233 15.80 -3.78 -6.16
CA VAL A 233 15.59 -4.00 -7.60
C VAL A 233 14.74 -2.90 -8.21
N VAL A 234 14.78 -2.77 -9.54
CA VAL A 234 13.95 -1.81 -10.27
C VAL A 234 12.47 -2.23 -10.20
N ALA A 235 11.59 -1.25 -9.96
CA ALA A 235 10.15 -1.38 -10.09
C ALA A 235 9.73 -0.69 -11.41
N PRO A 236 9.63 -1.45 -12.52
CA PRO A 236 9.34 -0.86 -13.82
C PRO A 236 7.89 -0.38 -13.89
N GLU A 237 7.67 0.76 -14.54
CA GLU A 237 6.32 1.30 -14.79
C GLU A 237 5.62 0.59 -15.96
N GLU A 238 6.40 -0.04 -16.84
CA GLU A 238 5.99 -0.78 -18.05
C GLU A 238 6.86 -2.02 -18.24
N LEU A 239 6.22 -3.14 -18.62
CA LEU A 239 6.86 -4.41 -18.95
C LEU A 239 6.13 -5.09 -20.11
#